data_AF-A0A1Y5TWK0-F1
#
_entry.id   AF-A0A1Y5TWK0-F1
#
_cell.length_a   1.000
_cell.length_b   1.000
_cell.length_c   1.000
_cell.angle_alpha   90.00
_cell.angle_beta   90.00
_cell.angle_gamma   90.00
#
_symmetry.space_group_name_H-M   'P 1'
#
loop_
_entity.id
_entity.type
_entity.pdbx_description
1 polymer ?
#
loop_
_entity_poly.entity_id
_entity_poly.type
_entity_poly.pdbx_seq_one_letter_code
_entity_poly.pdbx_strand_id
1 'polypeptide(L)'
;MLEVLADRTYRHLFLAQVVALLGTGLATVALGLLAYDLAGDNAAMVLGTVFTIKMVAYCRVALKSETRRVRLHFLPLIVRFDCHRAYASCTPLRDVINRSEQTLLLLEGAQ
;
A
#
# COMPACT_ATOMS: atom_id res chain seq x y z
N MET A 1 -36.55 -3.89 0.82
CA MET A 1 -35.10 -4.11 0.58
C MET A 1 -34.20 -3.04 1.21
N LEU A 2 -34.55 -1.75 1.21
CA LEU A 2 -33.72 -0.70 1.85
C LEU A 2 -33.78 -0.68 3.40
N GLU A 3 -34.64 -1.49 4.01
CA GLU A 3 -34.75 -1.65 5.47
C GLU A 3 -33.43 -2.13 6.12
N VAL A 4 -32.61 -2.88 5.38
CA VAL A 4 -31.28 -3.32 5.84
C VAL A 4 -30.32 -2.14 6.10
N LEU A 5 -30.50 -1.01 5.40
CA LEU A 5 -29.70 0.20 5.63
C LEU A 5 -30.24 1.07 6.79
N ALA A 6 -31.42 0.75 7.34
CA ALA A 6 -31.96 1.45 8.51
C ALA A 6 -31.26 1.02 9.82
N ASP A 7 -30.64 -0.17 9.83
CA ASP A 7 -29.86 -0.64 10.96
C ASP A 7 -28.53 0.12 11.05
N ARG A 8 -28.33 0.85 12.16
CA ARG A 8 -27.11 1.63 12.42
C ARG A 8 -25.84 0.78 12.39
N THR A 9 -25.93 -0.49 12.78
CA THR A 9 -24.81 -1.43 12.81
C THR A 9 -24.40 -1.78 11.38
N TYR A 10 -25.39 -2.10 10.54
CA TYR A 10 -25.14 -2.39 9.12
C TYR A 10 -24.54 -1.18 8.41
N ARG A 11 -25.03 0.02 8.69
CA ARG A 11 -24.51 1.26 8.09
C ARG A 11 -23.06 1.56 8.49
N HIS A 12 -22.67 1.29 9.74
CA HIS A 12 -21.28 1.42 10.18
C HIS A 12 -20.37 0.38 9.55
N LEU A 13 -20.79 -0.89 9.47
CA LEU A 13 -19.99 -1.92 8.80
C LEU A 13 -19.82 -1.62 7.32
N PHE A 14 -20.87 -1.16 6.64
CA PHE A 14 -20.81 -0.80 5.23
C PHE A 14 -19.87 0.38 4.99
N LEU A 15 -19.98 1.46 5.77
CA LEU A 15 -19.06 2.59 5.65
C LEU A 15 -17.62 2.20 5.98
N ALA A 16 -17.40 1.37 7.01
CA ALA A 16 -16.09 0.84 7.33
C ALA A 16 -15.51 0.04 6.15
N GLN A 17 -16.33 -0.77 5.47
CA GLN A 17 -15.94 -1.53 4.29
C GLN A 17 -15.60 -0.61 3.11
N VAL A 18 -16.40 0.43 2.86
CA VAL A 18 -16.15 1.40 1.80
C VAL A 18 -14.84 2.15 2.03
N VAL A 19 -14.60 2.63 3.26
CA VAL A 19 -13.34 3.31 3.62
C VAL A 19 -12.15 2.34 3.50
N ALA A 20 -12.30 1.09 3.92
CA ALA A 20 -11.26 0.07 3.76
C ALA A 20 -10.94 -0.19 2.28
N LEU A 21 -11.96 -0.34 1.43
CA LEU A 21 -11.78 -0.54 -0.01
C LEU A 21 -11.11 0.67 -0.66
N LEU A 22 -11.54 1.88 -0.33
CA LEU A 22 -10.91 3.11 -0.81
C LEU A 22 -9.43 3.19 -0.40
N GLY A 23 -9.10 2.87 0.86
CA GLY A 23 -7.72 2.83 1.32
C GLY A 23 -6.86 1.83 0.53
N THR A 24 -7.36 0.63 0.27
CA THR A 24 -6.63 -0.37 -0.53
C THR A 24 -6.49 0.02 -2.00
N GLY A 25 -7.50 0.68 -2.57
CA GLY A 25 -7.47 1.21 -3.94
C GLY A 25 -6.45 2.34 -4.09
N LEU A 26 -6.48 3.33 -3.19
CA LEU A 26 -5.54 4.45 -3.19
C LEU A 26 -4.10 4.00 -2.98
N ALA A 27 -3.85 3.02 -2.10
CA ALA A 27 -2.54 2.41 -1.91
C ALA A 27 -2.03 1.76 -3.22
N THR A 28 -2.91 1.13 -3.98
CA THR A 28 -2.57 0.49 -5.27
C THR A 28 -2.19 1.53 -6.32
N VAL A 29 -2.91 2.65 -6.37
CA VAL A 29 -2.58 3.78 -7.25
C VAL A 29 -1.23 4.40 -6.86
N ALA A 30 -1.00 4.64 -5.56
CA ALA A 30 0.27 5.18 -5.07
C ALA A 30 1.46 4.26 -5.38
N LEU A 31 1.30 2.93 -5.21
CA LEU A 31 2.30 1.95 -5.61
C LEU A 31 2.55 1.95 -7.13
N GLY A 32 1.52 2.17 -7.94
CA GLY A 32 1.67 2.30 -9.39
C GLY A 32 2.46 3.54 -9.80
N LEU A 33 2.18 4.69 -9.15
CA LEU A 33 2.95 5.92 -9.36
C LEU A 33 4.40 5.77 -8.88
N LEU A 34 4.63 5.10 -7.74
CA LEU A 34 5.98 4.80 -7.25
C LEU A 34 6.73 3.84 -8.19
N ALA A 35 6.06 2.81 -8.70
CA ALA A 35 6.67 1.91 -9.68
C ALA A 35 7.02 2.64 -10.98
N TYR A 36 6.20 3.62 -11.39
CA TYR A 36 6.47 4.48 -12.53
C TYR A 36 7.71 5.35 -12.31
N ASP A 37 7.85 5.92 -11.12
CA ASP A 37 9.04 6.70 -10.74
C ASP A 37 10.32 5.83 -10.69
N LEU A 38 10.21 4.57 -10.23
CA LEU A 38 11.35 3.67 -10.11
C LEU A 38 11.79 2.99 -11.43
N ALA A 39 10.83 2.61 -12.29
CA ALA A 39 11.10 1.74 -13.44
C ALA A 39 10.65 2.32 -14.79
N GLY A 40 10.08 3.53 -14.81
CA GLY A 40 9.61 4.21 -16.02
C GLY A 40 8.71 3.31 -16.87
N ASP A 41 9.14 3.05 -18.11
CA ASP A 41 8.42 2.22 -19.07
C ASP A 41 8.18 0.77 -18.60
N ASN A 42 9.01 0.25 -17.68
CA ASN A 42 8.87 -1.12 -17.15
C ASN A 42 7.99 -1.20 -15.88
N ALA A 43 7.45 -0.07 -15.42
CA ALA A 43 6.67 0.00 -14.19
C ALA A 43 5.45 -0.94 -14.18
N ALA A 44 4.76 -1.04 -15.31
CA ALA A 44 3.62 -1.93 -15.47
C ALA A 44 3.99 -3.41 -15.28
N MET A 45 5.16 -3.84 -15.78
CA MET A 45 5.65 -5.20 -15.60
C MET A 45 6.01 -5.49 -14.14
N VAL A 46 6.75 -4.60 -13.49
CA VAL A 46 7.15 -4.76 -12.09
C VAL A 46 5.93 -4.81 -11.18
N LEU A 47 5.01 -3.85 -11.34
CA LEU A 47 3.78 -3.78 -10.57
C LEU A 47 2.87 -5.00 -10.82
N GLY A 48 2.76 -5.45 -12.07
CA GLY A 48 2.00 -6.64 -12.45
C GLY A 48 2.53 -7.92 -11.81
N THR A 49 3.86 -8.06 -11.73
CA THR A 49 4.49 -9.22 -11.09
C THR A 49 4.23 -9.21 -9.58
N VAL A 50 4.33 -8.04 -8.93
CA VAL A 50 4.00 -7.86 -7.51
C VAL A 50 2.53 -8.19 -7.22
N PHE A 51 1.58 -7.70 -8.03
CA PHE A 51 0.16 -8.02 -7.85
C PHE A 51 -0.14 -9.50 -8.08
N THR A 52 0.51 -10.12 -9.06
CA THR A 52 0.35 -11.56 -9.34
C THR A 52 0.79 -12.39 -8.14
N ILE A 53 1.96 -12.09 -7.56
CA ILE A 53 2.45 -12.76 -6.35
C ILE A 53 1.46 -12.56 -5.20
N LYS A 54 0.96 -11.33 -5.00
CA LYS A 54 -0.04 -11.01 -3.95
C LYS A 54 -1.30 -11.84 -4.12
N MET A 55 -1.81 -11.93 -5.35
CA MET A 55 -3.06 -12.63 -5.65
C MET A 55 -2.92 -14.14 -5.45
N VAL A 56 -1.81 -14.75 -5.88
CA VAL A 56 -1.52 -16.17 -5.65
C VAL A 56 -1.39 -16.47 -4.16
N ALA A 57 -0.71 -15.60 -3.39
CA ALA A 57 -0.59 -15.76 -1.95
C ALA A 57 -1.97 -15.73 -1.27
N TYR A 58 -2.83 -14.76 -1.61
CA TYR A 58 -4.20 -14.68 -1.10
C TYR A 58 -5.03 -15.91 -1.45
N CYS A 59 -4.98 -16.33 -2.71
CA CYS A 59 -5.73 -17.49 -3.19
C CYS A 59 -5.31 -18.76 -2.45
N ARG A 60 -4.01 -18.99 -2.25
CA ARG A 60 -3.50 -20.14 -1.46
C ARG A 60 -3.95 -20.12 -0.01
N VAL A 61 -4.03 -18.94 0.61
CA VAL A 61 -4.53 -18.79 1.98
C VAL A 61 -6.03 -19.09 2.04
N ALA A 62 -6.80 -18.58 1.08
CA ALA A 62 -8.24 -18.83 0.97
C ALA A 62 -8.54 -20.33 0.78
N LEU A 63 -7.82 -21.02 -0.13
CA LEU A 63 -7.98 -22.47 -0.32
C LEU A 63 -7.68 -23.27 0.96
N LYS A 64 -6.71 -22.84 1.78
CA LYS A 64 -6.38 -23.49 3.05
C LYS A 64 -7.41 -23.23 4.16
N SER A 65 -8.11 -22.09 4.11
CA SER A 65 -9.11 -21.75 5.13
C SER A 65 -10.45 -22.45 4.92
N GLU A 66 -10.80 -22.80 3.68
CA GLU A 66 -12.10 -23.43 3.37
C GLU A 66 -12.27 -24.80 4.05
N THR A 67 -11.17 -25.52 4.28
CA THR A 67 -11.17 -26.83 4.96
C THR A 67 -11.24 -26.72 6.49
N ARG A 68 -11.05 -25.51 7.06
CA ARG A 68 -10.96 -25.28 8.51
C ARG A 68 -12.05 -24.29 8.92
N ARG A 69 -13.20 -24.82 9.36
CA ARG A 69 -14.35 -24.06 9.89
C ARG A 69 -13.88 -22.95 10.86
N VAL A 70 -14.01 -21.69 10.42
CA VAL A 70 -14.01 -20.43 11.19
C VAL A 70 -12.74 -20.07 12.01
N ARG A 71 -12.00 -19.06 11.55
CA ARG A 71 -11.83 -17.71 12.18
C ARG A 71 -10.66 -16.98 11.48
N LEU A 72 -11.00 -16.22 10.44
CA LEU A 72 -10.06 -15.49 9.58
C LEU A 72 -9.42 -14.31 10.34
N HIS A 73 -8.10 -14.39 10.54
CA HIS A 73 -7.26 -13.28 10.97
C HIS A 73 -6.39 -12.85 9.79
N PHE A 74 -6.89 -11.90 8.98
CA PHE A 74 -6.20 -11.28 7.84
C PHE A 74 -4.94 -10.46 8.22
N LEU A 75 -4.36 -10.69 9.40
CA LEU A 75 -3.35 -9.85 10.03
C LEU A 75 -1.93 -9.90 9.43
N PRO A 76 -1.40 -11.02 8.87
CA PRO A 76 0.01 -11.04 8.47
C PRO A 76 0.32 -10.17 7.24
N LEU A 77 -0.70 -9.72 6.52
CA LEU A 77 -0.55 -8.92 5.31
C LEU A 77 -0.60 -7.40 5.59
N ILE A 78 -1.30 -6.99 6.65
CA ILE A 78 -1.31 -5.61 7.16
C ILE A 78 0.06 -5.25 7.76
N VAL A 79 0.67 -6.19 8.50
CA VAL A 79 2.01 -6.01 9.10
C VAL A 79 3.09 -5.77 8.02
N ARG A 80 2.98 -6.42 6.86
CA ARG A 80 3.93 -6.20 5.75
C ARG A 80 3.76 -4.84 5.07
N PHE A 81 2.55 -4.28 5.07
CA PHE A 81 2.28 -2.98 4.47
C PHE A 81 2.68 -1.83 5.42
N ASP A 82 2.48 -1.97 6.73
CA ASP A 82 3.01 -1.01 7.71
C ASP A 82 4.54 -0.97 7.71
N CYS A 83 5.24 -2.10 7.50
CA CYS A 83 6.69 -2.10 7.28
C CYS A 83 7.10 -1.27 6.05
N HIS A 84 6.30 -1.28 4.98
CA HIS A 84 6.59 -0.49 3.78
C HIS A 84 6.37 1.01 4.02
N ARG A 85 5.35 1.38 4.81
CA ARG A 85 5.09 2.77 5.22
C ARG A 85 6.13 3.31 6.21
N ALA A 86 6.66 2.45 7.08
CA ALA A 86 7.81 2.76 7.94
C ALA A 86 9.10 2.93 7.14
N TYR A 87 9.32 2.09 6.12
CA TYR A 87 10.47 2.21 5.22
C TYR A 87 10.42 3.50 4.38
N ALA A 88 9.25 3.84 3.83
CA ALA A 88 9.04 5.04 3.03
C ALA A 88 9.07 6.35 3.85
N SER A 89 8.80 6.31 5.15
CA SER A 89 8.98 7.49 6.02
C SER A 89 10.44 7.76 6.37
N CYS A 90 11.35 6.80 6.17
CA CYS A 90 12.79 7.00 6.36
C CYS A 90 13.49 7.60 5.13
N THR A 91 12.90 7.54 3.94
CA THR A 91 13.49 8.09 2.71
C THR A 91 13.37 9.61 2.48
N PRO A 92 12.33 10.36 2.93
CA PRO A 92 12.24 11.79 2.63
C PRO A 92 13.31 12.63 3.36
N LEU A 93 13.95 12.08 4.40
CA LEU A 93 15.07 12.75 5.06
C LEU A 93 16.36 12.69 4.23
N ARG A 94 16.53 11.66 3.37
CA ARG A 94 17.73 11.52 2.53
C ARG A 94 17.76 12.52 1.39
N ASP A 95 16.62 12.83 0.77
CA ASP A 95 16.57 13.78 -0.35
C ASP A 95 16.70 15.24 0.10
N VAL A 96 16.23 15.58 1.30
CA VAL A 96 16.38 16.93 1.87
C VAL A 96 17.83 17.21 2.28
N ILE A 97 18.53 16.23 2.86
CA ILE A 97 19.95 16.38 3.27
C ILE A 97 20.89 16.49 2.07
N ASN A 98 20.68 15.67 1.03
CA ASN A 98 21.56 15.68 -0.15
C ASN A 98 21.42 16.97 -0.98
N ARG A 99 20.25 17.63 -0.89
CA ARG A 99 19.99 18.90 -1.56
C ARG A 99 20.59 20.12 -0.84
N SER A 100 20.73 20.06 0.50
CA SER A 100 21.43 21.09 1.28
C SER A 100 22.95 21.06 1.10
N GLU A 101 23.56 19.88 0.95
CA GLU A 101 25.00 19.75 0.73
C GLU A 101 25.43 20.31 -0.64
N GLN A 102 24.62 20.10 -1.68
CA GLN A 102 24.88 20.65 -3.02
C GLN A 102 24.75 22.18 -3.09
N THR A 103 23.96 22.81 -2.22
CA THR A 103 23.84 24.28 -2.19
C THR A 103 24.97 24.95 -1.43
N LEU A 104 25.57 24.28 -0.44
CA LEU A 104 26.77 24.76 0.26
C LEU A 104 28.03 24.67 -0.60
N LEU A 105 28.22 23.58 -1.37
CA LEU A 105 29.36 23.42 -2.28
C LEU A 105 29.36 24.42 -3.45
N LEU A 106 28.19 24.86 -3.92
CA LEU A 106 28.07 25.91 -4.94
C LEU A 106 28.35 27.33 -4.38
N LEU A 107 28.25 27.53 -3.06
CA LEU A 107 28.59 28.80 -2.41
C LEU A 107 30.08 28.87 -1.99
N GLU A 108 30.70 27.76 -1.58
CA GLU A 108 32.13 27.72 -1.27
C GLU A 108 33.05 27.68 -2.51
N GLY A 109 32.58 27.15 -3.65
CA GLY A 109 33.34 27.16 -4.91
C GLY A 109 33.33 28.49 -5.67
N ALA A 110 32.64 29.51 -5.15
CA ALA A 110 32.52 30.86 -5.72
C ALA A 110 33.26 31.95 -4.91
N GLN A 111 34.04 31.55 -3.89
CA GLN A 111 35.03 32.41 -3.21
C GLN A 111 36.44 32.01 -3.62
#